data_AF-A0A9D1KXP8-F1
#
_entry.id   AF-A0A9D1KXP8-F1
#
_cell.length_a   1.000
_cell.length_b   1.000
_cell.length_c   1.000
_cell.angle_alpha   90.00
_cell.angle_beta   90.00
_cell.angle_gamma   90.00
#
_symmetry.space_group_name_H-M   'P 1'
#
loop_
_entity.id
_entity.type
_entity.pdbx_description
1 polymer ?
#
loop_
_entity_poly.entity_id
_entity_poly.type
_entity_poly.pdbx_seq_one_letter_code
_entity_poly.pdbx_strand_id
1 'polypeptide(L)'
;MRYKKILLAALSVITAFSLVIPTCAAGSTLTLNENTSSLESVLVSESSESFETGDSESTDVPEETASSVSETDESVPETEPSLPSNTLTETGEPESETEESTAEETEEDPSVSTGPSIGEAYSTENIQTGSFSADLGAAWTEAGQIWEKVLQNMPQTYALSDDQTAYLQLQMLIYLNIIRAQNGIEPLALYDPLNAAAVTRAQECVTLFSHTRPNGTDCFTILDEYGIPWGTVGENIAWGYPDVFSVLQGWWNSPGHQANMVDSSFQLLGPGVVENNGTYYWTQLFTGGYTMTQMDLYGVQDYYEVGTSLQDTGLLLVVTYSNGIEAYLPVLDSMISGYNPNVEGEQTVQVNCQGYCMDWTLTVRDSVKAFVSRLYTEILGRNPDASGLTAWTNVLRNGTEQGAKVAQGFIDSTEFKKRQLSDDEYITILYHTFLDREPDSSGLNAWKAVLESGLSRLHVFKGFAESVEFTEICESYGIIRGNAVLTAPMDQNEGVTKFVVRCYRLCLGREADSDGLNAWCNQILTGQNTAKEAAHGFVFSDEFKKKNLSDEDYIRTLYRVFMDREADGDGLNAWLRVLRNGQRREHVFNGFADSNEFREICAEYGIK
;
A
#
# COMPACT_ATOMS: atom_id res chain seq x y z
N MET A 1 -26.89 -8.48 -19.89
CA MET A 1 -26.86 -7.04 -20.28
C MET A 1 -27.04 -6.15 -19.03
N ARG A 2 -25.95 -5.82 -18.30
CA ARG A 2 -25.81 -4.76 -17.25
C ARG A 2 -24.51 -4.92 -16.41
N TYR A 3 -23.33 -5.07 -17.01
CA TYR A 3 -22.04 -5.02 -16.30
C TYR A 3 -20.90 -4.43 -17.16
N LYS A 4 -21.15 -3.32 -17.88
CA LYS A 4 -20.12 -2.64 -18.71
C LYS A 4 -20.09 -1.12 -18.55
N LYS A 5 -20.30 -0.60 -17.33
CA LYS A 5 -20.35 0.87 -17.11
C LYS A 5 -19.54 1.46 -15.95
N ILE A 6 -18.58 0.74 -15.37
CA ILE A 6 -17.74 1.32 -14.30
C ILE A 6 -16.24 1.44 -14.66
N LEU A 7 -15.76 0.83 -15.75
CA LEU A 7 -14.33 0.80 -16.07
C LEU A 7 -13.92 1.64 -17.29
N LEU A 8 -14.27 2.93 -17.34
CA LEU A 8 -13.75 3.88 -18.34
C LEU A 8 -13.98 5.34 -17.87
N ALA A 9 -13.24 5.76 -16.85
CA ALA A 9 -13.17 7.16 -16.43
C ALA A 9 -11.77 7.61 -15.93
N ALA A 10 -10.72 6.85 -16.24
CA ALA A 10 -9.35 7.22 -15.89
C ALA A 10 -8.39 6.83 -17.03
N LEU A 11 -8.43 7.58 -18.14
CA LEU A 11 -7.32 7.83 -19.07
C LEU A 11 -7.86 8.63 -20.26
N SER A 12 -7.75 9.97 -20.23
CA SER A 12 -7.62 10.85 -21.41
C SER A 12 -7.84 12.33 -21.06
N VAL A 13 -6.88 12.93 -20.35
CA VAL A 13 -6.65 14.39 -20.44
C VAL A 13 -5.15 14.61 -20.36
N ILE A 14 -4.49 14.73 -21.51
CA ILE A 14 -3.31 15.58 -21.78
C ILE A 14 -3.14 15.55 -23.31
N THR A 15 -3.50 16.65 -23.98
CA THR A 15 -2.86 17.19 -25.20
C THR A 15 -3.65 18.41 -25.68
N ALA A 16 -3.36 19.58 -25.11
CA ALA A 16 -3.64 20.86 -25.75
C ALA A 16 -2.78 21.95 -25.11
N PHE A 17 -1.52 22.06 -25.54
CA PHE A 17 -0.79 23.32 -25.46
C PHE A 17 -0.15 23.57 -26.82
N SER A 18 -0.84 24.37 -27.63
CA SER A 18 -0.27 25.02 -28.80
C SER A 18 0.62 26.16 -28.31
N LEU A 19 1.93 25.99 -28.42
CA LEU A 19 2.89 27.10 -28.31
C LEU A 19 3.40 27.44 -29.71
N VAL A 20 3.07 28.66 -30.13
CA VAL A 20 3.61 29.33 -31.31
C VAL A 20 5.07 29.68 -31.04
N ILE A 21 6.00 29.19 -31.86
CA ILE A 21 7.36 29.73 -31.97
C ILE A 21 7.72 29.87 -33.45
N PRO A 22 8.39 30.97 -33.88
CA PRO A 22 8.55 31.32 -35.28
C PRO A 22 9.60 30.47 -36.00
N THR A 23 9.33 30.30 -37.29
CA THR A 23 10.22 29.76 -38.33
C THR A 23 11.59 30.44 -38.38
N CYS A 24 12.67 29.66 -38.41
CA CYS A 24 13.96 30.00 -39.02
C CYS A 24 14.53 28.73 -39.67
N ALA A 25 14.87 28.82 -40.95
CA ALA A 25 15.32 27.73 -41.80
C ALA A 25 16.86 27.55 -41.83
N ALA A 26 17.26 26.43 -42.44
CA ALA A 26 18.61 25.93 -42.78
C ALA A 26 19.06 24.81 -41.83
N GLY A 27 19.22 23.55 -42.22
CA GLY A 27 19.70 23.03 -43.51
C GLY A 27 21.09 22.45 -43.26
N SER A 28 21.18 21.12 -43.13
CA SER A 28 22.28 20.25 -43.62
C SER A 28 22.22 18.88 -42.94
N THR A 29 22.03 17.87 -43.77
CA THR A 29 22.26 16.44 -43.54
C THR A 29 23.70 16.15 -43.11
N LEU A 30 23.92 15.14 -42.25
CA LEU A 30 25.01 14.15 -42.39
C LEU A 30 24.83 12.95 -41.43
N THR A 31 24.64 11.81 -42.09
CA THR A 31 24.85 10.39 -41.76
C THR A 31 25.40 9.93 -40.40
N LEU A 32 24.73 8.91 -39.87
CA LEU A 32 25.19 7.90 -38.90
C LEU A 32 26.48 7.19 -39.36
N ASN A 33 27.43 6.95 -38.44
CA ASN A 33 28.16 5.70 -38.41
C ASN A 33 28.78 5.36 -37.03
N GLU A 34 28.44 4.16 -36.57
CA GLU A 34 29.23 3.14 -35.85
C GLU A 34 30.30 3.50 -34.79
N ASN A 35 29.95 3.12 -33.55
CA ASN A 35 30.68 2.22 -32.64
C ASN A 35 32.17 1.91 -32.93
N THR A 36 33.06 2.25 -31.99
CA THR A 36 34.22 1.41 -31.62
C THR A 36 34.66 1.68 -30.17
N SER A 37 34.93 0.60 -29.45
CA SER A 37 35.57 0.53 -28.14
C SER A 37 37.10 0.58 -28.25
N SER A 38 37.79 1.17 -27.27
CA SER A 38 38.91 0.57 -26.49
C SER A 38 39.96 1.60 -26.02
N LEU A 39 40.31 1.51 -24.71
CA LEU A 39 41.65 1.58 -24.06
C LEU A 39 42.64 2.69 -24.54
N GLU A 40 43.32 3.49 -23.73
CA GLU A 40 44.20 3.14 -22.61
C GLU A 40 44.80 4.43 -21.97
N SER A 41 45.04 4.39 -20.65
CA SER A 41 46.09 5.05 -19.83
C SER A 41 46.73 6.41 -20.20
N VAL A 42 46.74 7.35 -19.23
CA VAL A 42 47.95 8.14 -18.86
C VAL A 42 47.96 8.40 -17.34
N LEU A 43 49.07 8.01 -16.70
CA LEU A 43 49.51 8.32 -15.35
C LEU A 43 49.96 9.79 -15.23
N VAL A 44 49.62 10.50 -14.13
CA VAL A 44 50.57 11.36 -13.39
C VAL A 44 50.19 11.41 -11.89
N SER A 45 51.25 11.34 -11.10
CA SER A 45 51.48 11.22 -9.66
C SER A 45 51.12 12.42 -8.77
N GLU A 46 50.81 12.08 -7.51
CA GLU A 46 51.26 12.64 -6.22
C GLU A 46 51.39 14.16 -6.01
N SER A 47 50.72 14.66 -4.96
CA SER A 47 51.40 15.00 -3.69
C SER A 47 50.42 15.40 -2.59
N SER A 48 50.63 14.76 -1.44
CA SER A 48 50.03 14.93 -0.13
C SER A 48 50.69 16.06 0.66
N GLU A 49 49.94 16.79 1.49
CA GLU A 49 50.49 17.38 2.71
C GLU A 49 49.51 17.24 3.88
N SER A 50 49.98 16.48 4.88
CA SER A 50 49.49 16.35 6.24
C SER A 50 50.06 17.47 7.12
N PHE A 51 49.28 17.95 8.10
CA PHE A 51 49.82 18.78 9.18
C PHE A 51 49.28 18.30 10.53
N GLU A 52 50.19 17.91 11.41
CA GLU A 52 49.98 17.60 12.83
C GLU A 52 50.99 18.41 13.66
N THR A 53 50.67 18.59 14.94
CA THR A 53 51.44 19.03 16.14
C THR A 53 50.69 20.16 16.87
N GLY A 54 50.51 20.19 18.19
CA GLY A 54 50.97 19.32 19.28
C GLY A 54 50.41 19.81 20.64
N ASP A 55 50.63 19.00 21.67
CA ASP A 55 50.17 19.06 23.07
C ASP A 55 50.43 20.34 23.89
N SER A 56 49.61 20.55 24.95
CA SER A 56 50.12 20.91 26.29
C SER A 56 49.16 20.52 27.44
N GLU A 57 49.78 20.26 28.61
CA GLU A 57 49.32 19.54 29.82
C GLU A 57 48.30 20.22 30.75
N SER A 58 47.65 19.33 31.52
CA SER A 58 46.98 19.34 32.84
C SER A 58 46.93 20.60 33.73
N THR A 59 45.84 20.75 34.51
CA THR A 59 45.87 20.76 35.99
C THR A 59 44.46 20.73 36.63
N ASP A 60 44.32 19.84 37.62
CA ASP A 60 43.57 19.86 38.90
C ASP A 60 42.09 20.26 39.06
N VAL A 61 41.40 19.38 39.80
CA VAL A 61 40.11 19.49 40.50
C VAL A 61 40.28 20.37 41.77
N PRO A 62 39.22 21.01 42.31
CA PRO A 62 38.58 20.37 43.46
C PRO A 62 37.03 20.45 43.50
N GLU A 63 36.54 19.48 44.25
CA GLU A 63 35.19 19.15 44.73
C GLU A 63 34.67 20.14 45.79
N GLU A 64 33.34 20.14 45.99
CA GLU A 64 32.49 20.57 47.15
C GLU A 64 31.22 21.28 46.65
N THR A 65 29.99 21.13 47.17
CA THR A 65 29.41 20.43 48.33
C THR A 65 27.87 20.40 48.22
N ALA A 66 27.25 19.60 49.11
CA ALA A 66 25.86 19.60 49.63
C ALA A 66 24.91 18.55 49.00
N SER A 67 24.61 17.41 49.66
CA SER A 67 23.99 17.17 50.99
C SER A 67 22.50 16.77 50.85
N SER A 68 22.28 15.45 50.87
CA SER A 68 21.29 14.67 51.65
C SER A 68 20.00 15.34 52.20
N VAL A 69 18.83 14.67 52.08
CA VAL A 69 18.23 13.74 53.09
C VAL A 69 16.75 13.41 52.74
N SER A 70 16.41 12.10 52.91
CA SER A 70 15.13 11.39 53.21
C SER A 70 13.91 11.55 52.30
N GLU A 71 13.33 10.49 51.72
CA GLU A 71 12.66 9.28 52.29
C GLU A 71 11.36 9.55 53.06
N THR A 72 10.26 9.03 52.49
CA THR A 72 9.17 8.22 53.09
C THR A 72 8.42 7.63 51.88
N ASP A 73 8.65 6.40 51.43
CA ASP A 73 8.15 5.10 51.94
C ASP A 73 6.67 5.12 52.38
N GLU A 74 5.81 4.51 51.57
CA GLU A 74 4.68 3.71 52.07
C GLU A 74 4.25 2.64 51.04
N SER A 75 4.32 1.41 51.51
CA SER A 75 4.12 0.13 50.84
C SER A 75 2.65 -0.30 50.70
N VAL A 76 2.26 -0.82 49.53
CA VAL A 76 1.67 -2.17 49.22
C VAL A 76 0.81 -2.81 50.35
N PRO A 77 -0.41 -3.36 50.12
CA PRO A 77 -0.52 -4.55 49.27
C PRO A 77 -1.81 -4.88 48.49
N GLU A 78 -1.57 -5.79 47.55
CA GLU A 78 -2.48 -6.66 46.81
C GLU A 78 -3.56 -7.32 47.67
N THR A 79 -4.72 -7.61 47.06
CA THR A 79 -5.58 -8.73 47.44
C THR A 79 -6.60 -9.01 46.33
N GLU A 80 -6.44 -10.15 45.64
CA GLU A 80 -7.59 -10.96 45.22
C GLU A 80 -7.96 -11.89 46.39
N PRO A 81 -9.25 -12.25 46.58
CA PRO A 81 -9.68 -13.55 46.04
C PRO A 81 -11.17 -13.66 45.66
N SER A 82 -11.45 -14.73 44.90
CA SER A 82 -12.56 -15.70 45.08
C SER A 82 -13.60 -15.86 43.97
N LEU A 83 -13.59 -17.08 43.42
CA LEU A 83 -14.69 -17.79 42.77
C LEU A 83 -15.91 -17.93 43.71
N PRO A 84 -17.08 -18.26 43.13
CA PRO A 84 -17.74 -19.47 43.60
C PRO A 84 -18.04 -20.46 42.47
N SER A 85 -17.82 -21.72 42.84
CA SER A 85 -18.32 -22.93 42.21
C SER A 85 -19.84 -23.02 42.36
N ASN A 86 -20.52 -23.57 41.35
CA ASN A 86 -21.80 -24.24 41.58
C ASN A 86 -21.84 -25.53 40.76
N THR A 87 -22.23 -26.60 41.44
CA THR A 87 -22.19 -28.01 41.02
C THR A 87 -23.62 -28.51 40.86
N LEU A 88 -23.79 -29.59 40.06
CA LEU A 88 -24.90 -30.57 40.05
C LEU A 88 -26.20 -30.05 39.36
N THR A 89 -26.95 -30.83 38.56
CA THR A 89 -27.15 -32.29 38.54
C THR A 89 -27.95 -32.72 37.28
N GLU A 90 -27.59 -33.89 36.77
CA GLU A 90 -28.46 -35.02 36.35
C GLU A 90 -29.54 -34.94 35.24
N THR A 91 -29.29 -35.80 34.23
CA THR A 91 -30.14 -36.91 33.71
C THR A 91 -31.42 -36.61 32.91
N GLY A 92 -31.54 -37.32 31.78
CA GLY A 92 -32.84 -37.75 31.25
C GLY A 92 -32.89 -37.98 29.75
N GLU A 93 -32.35 -39.10 29.25
CA GLU A 93 -33.00 -39.82 28.13
C GLU A 93 -34.30 -40.45 28.65
N PRO A 94 -35.31 -40.69 27.77
CA PRO A 94 -35.43 -42.06 27.27
C PRO A 94 -35.85 -42.21 25.80
N GLU A 95 -35.38 -43.35 25.29
CA GLU A 95 -35.85 -44.29 24.27
C GLU A 95 -37.28 -44.17 23.66
N SER A 96 -37.29 -44.38 22.34
CA SER A 96 -38.08 -45.31 21.51
C SER A 96 -39.60 -45.41 21.69
N GLU A 97 -40.33 -45.29 20.58
CA GLU A 97 -41.48 -46.17 20.29
C GLU A 97 -41.70 -46.28 18.77
N THR A 98 -41.77 -47.54 18.32
CA THR A 98 -42.16 -48.01 16.99
C THR A 98 -43.69 -48.11 16.92
N GLU A 99 -44.32 -47.60 15.86
CA GLU A 99 -45.62 -48.10 15.40
C GLU A 99 -45.67 -48.24 13.88
N GLU A 100 -46.13 -49.43 13.49
CA GLU A 100 -46.40 -49.93 12.16
C GLU A 100 -47.90 -49.71 11.86
N SER A 101 -48.24 -49.17 10.68
CA SER A 101 -49.64 -49.13 10.21
C SER A 101 -49.67 -49.16 8.68
N THR A 102 -50.34 -50.18 8.15
CA THR A 102 -50.57 -50.51 6.75
C THR A 102 -51.73 -49.73 6.10
N ALA A 103 -51.48 -49.31 4.85
CA ALA A 103 -52.36 -49.22 3.66
C ALA A 103 -53.63 -48.34 3.65
N GLU A 104 -53.69 -47.36 2.74
CA GLU A 104 -54.54 -47.44 1.53
C GLU A 104 -54.17 -46.35 0.50
N GLU A 105 -54.28 -46.74 -0.77
CA GLU A 105 -53.91 -46.01 -2.00
C GLU A 105 -54.90 -44.90 -2.37
N THR A 106 -54.42 -43.77 -2.90
CA THR A 106 -55.03 -43.11 -4.07
C THR A 106 -53.95 -42.32 -4.85
N GLU A 107 -53.99 -42.51 -6.16
CA GLU A 107 -53.02 -42.12 -7.19
C GLU A 107 -52.82 -40.61 -7.40
N GLU A 108 -51.60 -40.20 -7.76
CA GLU A 108 -51.30 -39.29 -8.89
C GLU A 108 -49.78 -39.30 -9.23
N ASP A 109 -49.46 -39.69 -10.47
CA ASP A 109 -48.14 -39.81 -11.18
C ASP A 109 -47.73 -38.41 -11.77
N PRO A 110 -46.49 -38.08 -12.27
CA PRO A 110 -45.51 -39.04 -12.77
C PRO A 110 -43.98 -38.79 -12.67
N SER A 111 -43.28 -39.90 -12.94
CA SER A 111 -41.94 -40.04 -13.53
C SER A 111 -40.70 -40.08 -12.62
N VAL A 112 -40.43 -41.29 -12.10
CA VAL A 112 -39.08 -41.77 -11.78
C VAL A 112 -38.71 -42.79 -12.87
N SER A 113 -37.66 -42.52 -13.65
CA SER A 113 -37.05 -43.51 -14.54
C SER A 113 -35.93 -44.23 -13.79
N THR A 114 -36.18 -45.49 -13.50
CA THR A 114 -35.24 -46.49 -12.98
C THR A 114 -34.01 -46.63 -13.88
N GLY A 115 -32.80 -46.47 -13.31
CA GLY A 115 -31.55 -46.87 -13.96
C GLY A 115 -31.28 -48.37 -13.83
N PRO A 116 -30.50 -48.99 -14.74
CA PRO A 116 -30.03 -50.36 -14.55
C PRO A 116 -28.81 -50.38 -13.61
N SER A 117 -28.78 -51.38 -12.72
CA SER A 117 -27.64 -51.74 -11.86
C SER A 117 -26.76 -52.77 -12.57
N ILE A 118 -25.42 -52.64 -12.52
CA ILE A 118 -24.39 -53.70 -12.28
C ILE A 118 -23.10 -52.95 -11.84
N GLY A 119 -22.57 -53.06 -10.60
CA GLY A 119 -21.64 -54.08 -10.05
C GLY A 119 -20.17 -53.67 -10.32
N GLU A 120 -19.23 -53.51 -9.38
CA GLU A 120 -18.94 -54.23 -8.13
C GLU A 120 -18.30 -53.30 -7.05
N ALA A 121 -18.31 -53.83 -5.82
CA ALA A 121 -18.01 -53.24 -4.52
C ALA A 121 -16.74 -52.36 -4.36
N TYR A 122 -16.93 -51.19 -3.75
CA TYR A 122 -15.96 -50.59 -2.84
C TYR A 122 -16.61 -50.42 -1.46
N SER A 123 -15.92 -50.89 -0.42
CA SER A 123 -16.36 -50.86 0.97
C SER A 123 -16.44 -49.42 1.48
N THR A 124 -17.66 -48.93 1.71
CA THR A 124 -17.97 -47.65 2.36
C THR A 124 -17.94 -47.82 3.89
N GLU A 125 -16.76 -48.05 4.46
CA GLU A 125 -16.56 -47.89 5.90
C GLU A 125 -15.69 -46.64 6.14
N ASN A 126 -16.30 -45.63 6.79
CA ASN A 126 -15.76 -44.33 7.24
C ASN A 126 -15.87 -43.09 6.34
N ILE A 127 -16.98 -42.89 5.60
CA ILE A 127 -17.36 -41.52 5.20
C ILE A 127 -18.39 -41.01 6.22
N GLN A 128 -17.97 -40.13 7.12
CA GLN A 128 -18.92 -39.38 7.95
C GLN A 128 -19.82 -38.57 7.03
N THR A 129 -21.14 -38.80 7.12
CA THR A 129 -22.16 -37.98 6.47
C THR A 129 -22.20 -36.60 7.14
N GLY A 130 -21.19 -35.77 6.85
CA GLY A 130 -21.11 -34.39 7.31
C GLY A 130 -22.01 -33.49 6.46
N SER A 131 -22.85 -32.68 7.11
CA SER A 131 -23.61 -31.64 6.41
C SER A 131 -22.65 -30.59 5.84
N PHE A 132 -22.90 -30.14 4.61
CA PHE A 132 -22.23 -28.98 3.99
C PHE A 132 -22.37 -27.76 4.92
N SER A 133 -21.30 -27.38 5.64
CA SER A 133 -21.41 -26.46 6.78
C SER A 133 -21.57 -25.00 6.36
N ALA A 134 -22.17 -24.20 7.24
CA ALA A 134 -22.29 -22.75 7.07
C ALA A 134 -20.92 -22.02 7.00
N ASP A 135 -19.84 -22.65 7.48
CA ASP A 135 -18.47 -22.10 7.43
C ASP A 135 -17.88 -22.06 6.02
N LEU A 136 -18.29 -23.00 5.16
CA LEU A 136 -17.93 -22.92 3.74
C LEU A 136 -18.50 -21.62 3.13
N GLY A 137 -19.69 -21.20 3.57
CA GLY A 137 -20.35 -19.90 3.32
C GLY A 137 -19.44 -18.68 3.44
N ALA A 138 -18.73 -18.61 4.57
CA ALA A 138 -17.84 -17.52 4.91
C ALA A 138 -16.53 -17.58 4.12
N ALA A 139 -15.91 -18.77 4.00
CA ALA A 139 -14.72 -18.99 3.17
C ALA A 139 -14.94 -18.59 1.69
N TRP A 140 -16.17 -18.74 1.19
CA TRP A 140 -16.55 -18.39 -0.18
C TRP A 140 -16.65 -16.87 -0.45
N THR A 141 -16.89 -16.05 0.58
CA THR A 141 -17.00 -14.59 0.43
C THR A 141 -15.61 -13.93 0.36
N GLU A 142 -14.62 -14.50 1.05
CA GLU A 142 -13.22 -14.04 1.07
C GLU A 142 -12.44 -14.45 -0.19
N ALA A 143 -12.75 -15.61 -0.80
CA ALA A 143 -12.14 -16.08 -2.04
C ALA A 143 -12.31 -15.13 -3.24
N GLY A 144 -13.25 -14.18 -3.17
CA GLY A 144 -13.52 -13.16 -4.18
C GLY A 144 -12.37 -12.18 -4.48
N GLN A 145 -11.27 -12.20 -3.71
CA GLN A 145 -10.06 -11.41 -4.00
C GLN A 145 -8.85 -12.27 -4.41
N ILE A 146 -8.87 -13.57 -4.09
CA ILE A 146 -7.76 -14.50 -4.35
C ILE A 146 -7.63 -14.78 -5.86
N TRP A 147 -8.78 -14.95 -6.54
CA TRP A 147 -8.81 -15.37 -7.94
C TRP A 147 -8.15 -14.36 -8.89
N GLU A 148 -8.26 -13.05 -8.66
CA GLU A 148 -7.63 -12.04 -9.53
C GLU A 148 -6.11 -12.21 -9.54
N LYS A 149 -5.52 -12.42 -8.34
CA LYS A 149 -4.08 -12.63 -8.18
C LYS A 149 -3.64 -13.98 -8.75
N VAL A 150 -4.42 -15.03 -8.51
CA VAL A 150 -4.13 -16.35 -9.09
C VAL A 150 -4.18 -16.29 -10.61
N LEU A 151 -5.22 -15.71 -11.22
CA LEU A 151 -5.33 -15.58 -12.67
C LEU A 151 -4.17 -14.78 -13.28
N GLN A 152 -3.68 -13.74 -12.59
CA GLN A 152 -2.48 -13.01 -13.03
C GLN A 152 -1.22 -13.89 -13.09
N ASN A 153 -1.13 -14.89 -12.21
CA ASN A 153 0.01 -15.81 -12.13
C ASN A 153 -0.17 -17.09 -12.97
N MET A 154 -1.38 -17.41 -13.43
CA MET A 154 -1.64 -18.56 -14.30
C MET A 154 -1.02 -18.35 -15.69
N PRO A 155 -0.56 -19.43 -16.37
CA PRO A 155 -0.07 -19.33 -17.74
C PRO A 155 -1.14 -18.78 -18.70
N GLN A 156 -0.70 -18.11 -19.76
CA GLN A 156 -1.60 -17.55 -20.79
C GLN A 156 -2.45 -18.60 -21.51
N THR A 157 -2.11 -19.89 -21.44
CA THR A 157 -2.96 -20.97 -21.98
C THR A 157 -4.27 -21.13 -21.20
N TYR A 158 -4.28 -20.75 -19.92
CA TYR A 158 -5.47 -20.63 -19.07
C TYR A 158 -6.13 -19.26 -19.16
N ALA A 159 -5.54 -18.29 -19.86
CA ALA A 159 -6.22 -17.05 -20.23
C ALA A 159 -7.25 -17.37 -21.32
N LEU A 160 -8.40 -17.90 -20.89
CA LEU A 160 -9.48 -18.27 -21.79
C LEU A 160 -10.01 -17.04 -22.53
N SER A 161 -10.54 -17.26 -23.73
CA SER A 161 -11.18 -16.22 -24.55
C SER A 161 -12.44 -15.60 -23.92
N ASP A 162 -12.91 -16.16 -22.80
CA ASP A 162 -14.01 -15.69 -21.96
C ASP A 162 -13.61 -15.70 -20.48
N ASP A 163 -13.38 -14.50 -19.93
CA ASP A 163 -12.99 -14.27 -18.53
C ASP A 163 -13.95 -14.94 -17.54
N GLN A 164 -15.25 -15.06 -17.89
CA GLN A 164 -16.26 -15.65 -17.01
C GLN A 164 -16.09 -17.16 -16.85
N THR A 165 -15.73 -17.88 -17.91
CA THR A 165 -15.54 -19.33 -17.85
C THR A 165 -14.30 -19.69 -17.03
N ALA A 166 -13.18 -18.99 -17.23
CA ALA A 166 -11.95 -19.23 -16.46
C ALA A 166 -12.17 -18.97 -14.96
N TYR A 167 -12.90 -17.90 -14.64
CA TYR A 167 -13.29 -17.58 -13.28
C TYR A 167 -14.06 -18.73 -12.61
N LEU A 168 -15.11 -19.25 -13.26
CA LEU A 168 -15.94 -20.32 -12.70
C LEU A 168 -15.16 -21.64 -12.56
N GLN A 169 -14.27 -21.95 -13.50
CA GLN A 169 -13.41 -23.13 -13.44
C GLN A 169 -12.41 -23.08 -12.27
N LEU A 170 -11.75 -21.93 -12.09
CA LEU A 170 -10.82 -21.75 -10.98
C LEU A 170 -11.54 -21.76 -9.64
N GLN A 171 -12.69 -21.10 -9.56
CA GLN A 171 -13.55 -21.11 -8.37
C GLN A 171 -13.98 -22.54 -8.01
N MET A 172 -14.34 -23.36 -9.01
CA MET A 172 -14.67 -24.78 -8.84
C MET A 172 -13.51 -25.56 -8.21
N LEU A 173 -12.30 -25.39 -8.75
CA LEU A 173 -11.11 -26.06 -8.24
C LEU A 173 -10.83 -25.68 -6.78
N ILE A 174 -10.82 -24.38 -6.48
CA ILE A 174 -10.52 -23.88 -5.12
C ILE A 174 -11.52 -24.45 -4.12
N TYR A 175 -12.82 -24.34 -4.41
CA TYR A 175 -13.86 -24.81 -3.49
C TYR A 175 -13.84 -26.32 -3.32
N LEU A 176 -13.63 -27.07 -4.41
CA LEU A 176 -13.51 -28.52 -4.31
C LEU A 176 -12.26 -28.93 -3.50
N ASN A 177 -11.13 -28.24 -3.67
CA ASN A 177 -9.93 -28.55 -2.90
C ASN A 177 -10.05 -28.17 -1.42
N ILE A 178 -10.81 -27.12 -1.07
CA ILE A 178 -11.17 -26.83 0.32
C ILE A 178 -12.01 -27.98 0.90
N ILE A 179 -13.01 -28.46 0.16
CA ILE A 179 -13.83 -29.62 0.57
C ILE A 179 -12.94 -30.85 0.76
N ARG A 180 -12.05 -31.15 -0.18
CA ARG A 180 -11.11 -32.29 -0.10
C ARG A 180 -10.19 -32.16 1.11
N ALA A 181 -9.60 -30.98 1.35
CA ALA A 181 -8.76 -30.72 2.51
C ALA A 181 -9.49 -30.93 3.84
N GLN A 182 -10.75 -30.48 3.96
CA GLN A 182 -11.59 -30.71 5.15
C GLN A 182 -11.87 -32.20 5.40
N ASN A 183 -11.79 -33.03 4.37
CA ASN A 183 -11.95 -34.47 4.45
C ASN A 183 -10.61 -35.22 4.49
N GLY A 184 -9.48 -34.51 4.65
CA GLY A 184 -8.15 -35.12 4.71
C GLY A 184 -7.68 -35.73 3.38
N ILE A 185 -8.16 -35.17 2.26
CA ILE A 185 -7.89 -35.67 0.91
C ILE A 185 -7.02 -34.67 0.16
N GLU A 186 -6.04 -35.20 -0.57
CA GLU A 186 -5.11 -34.43 -1.38
C GLU A 186 -5.82 -33.58 -2.46
N PRO A 187 -5.30 -32.38 -2.76
CA PRO A 187 -5.91 -31.45 -3.69
C PRO A 187 -5.78 -31.94 -5.14
N LEU A 188 -6.69 -31.48 -5.99
CA LEU A 188 -6.66 -31.68 -7.43
C LEU A 188 -5.96 -30.51 -8.12
N ALA A 189 -5.38 -30.76 -9.29
CA ALA A 189 -4.79 -29.75 -10.16
C ALA A 189 -5.56 -29.60 -11.48
N LEU A 190 -5.58 -28.38 -12.04
CA LEU A 190 -6.15 -28.13 -13.36
C LEU A 190 -5.18 -28.54 -14.46
N TYR A 191 -5.73 -29.16 -15.50
CA TYR A 191 -4.99 -29.54 -16.68
C TYR A 191 -5.73 -29.07 -17.93
N ASP A 192 -5.11 -28.18 -18.70
CA ASP A 192 -5.70 -27.45 -19.83
C ASP A 192 -6.50 -28.34 -20.81
N PRO A 193 -5.94 -29.43 -21.36
CA PRO A 193 -6.71 -30.34 -22.21
C PRO A 193 -7.92 -30.97 -21.51
N LEU A 194 -7.83 -31.29 -20.21
CA LEU A 194 -8.93 -31.86 -19.44
C LEU A 194 -10.03 -30.83 -19.18
N ASN A 195 -9.66 -29.56 -18.94
CA ASN A 195 -10.60 -28.45 -18.87
C ASN A 195 -11.35 -28.30 -20.20
N ALA A 196 -10.64 -28.33 -21.33
CA ALA A 196 -11.24 -28.22 -22.65
C ALA A 196 -12.17 -29.40 -22.97
N ALA A 197 -11.77 -30.63 -22.61
CA ALA A 197 -12.61 -31.81 -22.70
C ALA A 197 -13.88 -31.67 -21.85
N ALA A 198 -13.77 -31.16 -20.63
CA ALA A 198 -14.90 -30.95 -19.73
C ALA A 198 -15.88 -29.90 -20.28
N VAL A 199 -15.38 -28.79 -20.84
CA VAL A 199 -16.23 -27.79 -21.52
C VAL A 199 -16.96 -28.40 -22.71
N THR A 200 -16.30 -29.23 -23.52
CA THR A 200 -16.97 -29.96 -24.62
C THR A 200 -18.03 -30.91 -24.07
N ARG A 201 -17.76 -31.62 -22.98
CA ARG A 201 -18.77 -32.45 -22.29
C ARG A 201 -19.96 -31.63 -21.79
N ALA A 202 -19.74 -30.44 -21.23
CA ALA A 202 -20.81 -29.55 -20.81
C ALA A 202 -21.66 -29.09 -22.00
N GLN A 203 -21.02 -28.78 -23.14
CA GLN A 203 -21.71 -28.43 -24.39
C GLN A 203 -22.52 -29.61 -24.96
N GLU A 204 -21.98 -30.83 -24.90
CA GLU A 204 -22.69 -32.05 -25.28
C GLU A 204 -23.90 -32.30 -24.38
N CYS A 205 -23.80 -32.00 -23.08
CA CYS A 205 -24.91 -32.10 -22.12
C CYS A 205 -26.08 -31.15 -22.43
N VAL A 206 -25.84 -30.03 -23.13
CA VAL A 206 -26.91 -29.18 -23.67
C VAL A 206 -27.73 -29.92 -24.73
N THR A 207 -27.07 -30.78 -25.51
CA THR A 207 -27.72 -31.55 -26.59
C THR A 207 -28.35 -32.83 -26.05
N LEU A 208 -27.66 -33.52 -25.15
CA LEU A 208 -28.07 -34.76 -24.51
C LEU A 208 -27.51 -34.82 -23.09
N PHE A 209 -28.33 -34.53 -22.09
CA PHE A 209 -27.94 -34.61 -20.68
C PHE A 209 -27.84 -36.07 -20.23
N SER A 210 -26.67 -36.69 -20.46
CA SER A 210 -26.39 -38.09 -20.21
C SER A 210 -24.87 -38.33 -20.06
N HIS A 211 -24.52 -39.41 -19.36
CA HIS A 211 -23.18 -40.00 -19.36
C HIS A 211 -22.84 -40.73 -20.68
N THR A 212 -23.80 -40.85 -21.60
CA THR A 212 -23.56 -41.22 -22.99
C THR A 212 -23.46 -39.97 -23.85
N ARG A 213 -22.41 -39.85 -24.64
CA ARG A 213 -22.19 -38.71 -25.54
C ARG A 213 -23.22 -38.71 -26.68
N PRO A 214 -23.52 -37.56 -27.31
CA PRO A 214 -24.49 -37.48 -28.42
C PRO A 214 -24.18 -38.38 -29.62
N ASN A 215 -22.91 -38.77 -29.80
CA ASN A 215 -22.47 -39.71 -30.83
C ASN A 215 -22.70 -41.19 -30.47
N GLY A 216 -23.27 -41.48 -29.29
CA GLY A 216 -23.56 -42.83 -28.79
C GLY A 216 -22.41 -43.54 -28.07
N THR A 217 -21.26 -42.87 -27.89
CA THR A 217 -20.11 -43.42 -27.16
C THR A 217 -20.11 -43.05 -25.68
N ASP A 218 -19.28 -43.72 -24.90
CA ASP A 218 -19.10 -43.44 -23.47
C ASP A 218 -18.51 -42.02 -23.23
N CYS A 219 -18.89 -41.37 -22.13
CA CYS A 219 -18.41 -40.03 -21.75
C CYS A 219 -16.88 -39.90 -21.78
N PHE A 220 -16.12 -40.93 -21.36
CA PHE A 220 -14.67 -40.86 -21.24
C PHE A 220 -13.94 -40.97 -22.58
N THR A 221 -14.62 -41.32 -23.67
CA THR A 221 -14.02 -41.27 -25.02
C THR A 221 -13.63 -39.85 -25.44
N ILE A 222 -14.14 -38.82 -24.74
CA ILE A 222 -13.68 -37.44 -24.91
C ILE A 222 -12.19 -37.29 -24.55
N LEU A 223 -11.67 -38.09 -23.61
CA LEU A 223 -10.28 -38.00 -23.17
C LEU A 223 -9.33 -38.42 -24.30
N ASP A 224 -9.71 -39.41 -25.10
CA ASP A 224 -8.95 -39.84 -26.28
C ASP A 224 -8.89 -38.74 -27.35
N GLU A 225 -9.98 -37.99 -27.56
CA GLU A 225 -10.04 -36.88 -28.52
C GLU A 225 -9.07 -35.75 -28.17
N TYR A 226 -8.82 -35.54 -26.88
CA TYR A 226 -7.89 -34.53 -26.37
C TYR A 226 -6.51 -35.09 -26.06
N GLY A 227 -6.26 -36.38 -26.34
CA GLY A 227 -4.97 -37.04 -26.09
C GLY A 227 -4.60 -37.13 -24.61
N ILE A 228 -5.59 -37.14 -23.72
CA ILE A 228 -5.39 -37.18 -22.27
C ILE A 228 -5.21 -38.64 -21.85
N PRO A 229 -4.06 -39.03 -21.28
CA PRO A 229 -3.86 -40.39 -20.81
C PRO A 229 -4.77 -40.65 -19.60
N TRP A 230 -5.52 -41.74 -19.63
CA TRP A 230 -6.49 -42.05 -18.58
C TRP A 230 -6.41 -43.50 -18.12
N GLY A 231 -6.61 -43.70 -16.81
CA GLY A 231 -6.67 -45.02 -16.17
C GLY A 231 -7.79 -45.01 -15.13
N THR A 232 -7.64 -44.18 -14.09
CA THR A 232 -8.74 -43.85 -13.17
C THR A 232 -9.49 -42.63 -13.69
N VAL A 233 -10.81 -42.71 -13.83
CA VAL A 233 -11.65 -41.63 -14.38
C VAL A 233 -12.97 -41.50 -13.63
N GLY A 234 -13.51 -40.29 -13.59
CA GLY A 234 -14.83 -40.00 -13.02
C GLY A 234 -15.51 -38.85 -13.75
N GLU A 235 -16.84 -38.87 -13.84
CA GLU A 235 -17.64 -37.76 -14.39
C GLU A 235 -18.76 -37.40 -13.41
N ASN A 236 -18.87 -36.10 -13.10
CA ASN A 236 -20.09 -35.53 -12.54
C ASN A 236 -20.72 -34.59 -13.58
N ILE A 237 -22.05 -34.64 -13.75
CA ILE A 237 -22.80 -33.71 -14.59
C ILE A 237 -23.95 -33.09 -13.81
N ALA A 238 -24.27 -31.83 -14.09
CA ALA A 238 -25.41 -31.12 -13.52
C ALA A 238 -25.86 -29.99 -14.44
N TRP A 239 -27.10 -29.52 -14.28
CA TRP A 239 -27.59 -28.34 -14.97
C TRP A 239 -28.59 -27.57 -14.10
N GLY A 240 -28.78 -26.29 -14.40
CA GLY A 240 -29.75 -25.43 -13.71
C GLY A 240 -29.25 -24.75 -12.43
N TYR A 241 -28.05 -25.08 -11.96
CA TYR A 241 -27.41 -24.41 -10.83
C TYR A 241 -26.79 -23.08 -11.28
N PRO A 242 -27.10 -21.94 -10.62
CA PRO A 242 -26.67 -20.63 -11.08
C PRO A 242 -25.20 -20.30 -10.81
N ASP A 243 -24.53 -21.05 -9.93
CA ASP A 243 -23.16 -20.76 -9.47
C ASP A 243 -22.42 -22.03 -9.01
N VAL A 244 -21.10 -21.89 -8.82
CA VAL A 244 -20.19 -22.99 -8.43
C VAL A 244 -20.56 -23.60 -7.08
N PHE A 245 -20.94 -22.78 -6.11
CA PHE A 245 -21.37 -23.26 -4.80
C PHE A 245 -22.54 -24.22 -4.96
N SER A 246 -23.62 -23.74 -5.56
CA SER A 246 -24.89 -24.45 -5.59
C SER A 246 -24.77 -25.78 -6.32
N VAL A 247 -23.95 -25.85 -7.38
CA VAL A 247 -23.66 -27.12 -8.07
C VAL A 247 -22.80 -28.08 -7.23
N LEU A 248 -21.77 -27.59 -6.54
CA LEU A 248 -20.97 -28.42 -5.62
C LEU A 248 -21.83 -28.97 -4.48
N GLN A 249 -22.72 -28.14 -3.92
CA GLN A 249 -23.68 -28.58 -2.90
C GLN A 249 -24.65 -29.64 -3.46
N GLY A 250 -25.15 -29.44 -4.68
CA GLY A 250 -26.00 -30.41 -5.37
C GLY A 250 -25.30 -31.77 -5.57
N TRP A 251 -24.03 -31.74 -6.00
CA TRP A 251 -23.21 -32.95 -6.11
C TRP A 251 -22.89 -33.57 -4.75
N TRP A 252 -22.65 -32.77 -3.70
CA TRP A 252 -22.36 -33.27 -2.36
C TRP A 252 -23.54 -34.04 -1.77
N ASN A 253 -24.76 -33.60 -2.05
CA ASN A 253 -25.98 -34.26 -1.60
C ASN A 253 -26.36 -35.51 -2.43
N SER A 254 -25.59 -35.84 -3.47
CA SER A 254 -25.77 -37.04 -4.28
C SER A 254 -24.64 -38.04 -4.00
N PRO A 255 -24.90 -39.20 -3.39
CA PRO A 255 -23.84 -40.14 -2.99
C PRO A 255 -22.86 -40.52 -4.10
N GLY A 256 -23.35 -40.71 -5.34
CA GLY A 256 -22.50 -41.04 -6.48
C GLY A 256 -21.58 -39.88 -6.91
N HIS A 257 -22.09 -38.65 -6.93
CA HIS A 257 -21.28 -37.49 -7.30
C HIS A 257 -20.32 -37.08 -6.18
N GLN A 258 -20.77 -37.20 -4.92
CA GLN A 258 -19.95 -37.00 -3.74
C GLN A 258 -18.75 -37.94 -3.76
N ALA A 259 -18.95 -39.23 -4.05
CA ALA A 259 -17.88 -40.22 -4.14
C ALA A 259 -16.77 -39.76 -5.09
N ASN A 260 -17.10 -39.23 -6.27
CA ASN A 260 -16.10 -38.69 -7.20
C ASN A 260 -15.33 -37.49 -6.61
N MET A 261 -16.02 -36.56 -5.93
CA MET A 261 -15.39 -35.37 -5.35
C MET A 261 -14.37 -35.69 -4.24
N VAL A 262 -14.59 -36.78 -3.51
CA VAL A 262 -13.72 -37.22 -2.39
C VAL A 262 -12.88 -38.45 -2.70
N ASP A 263 -12.84 -38.89 -3.95
CA ASP A 263 -11.97 -40.01 -4.33
C ASP A 263 -10.50 -39.56 -4.31
N SER A 264 -9.70 -40.22 -3.48
CA SER A 264 -8.27 -39.96 -3.31
C SER A 264 -7.42 -40.48 -4.48
N SER A 265 -7.98 -41.27 -5.38
CA SER A 265 -7.26 -41.79 -6.55
C SER A 265 -7.11 -40.76 -7.67
N PHE A 266 -7.86 -39.67 -7.62
CA PHE A 266 -7.77 -38.56 -8.58
C PHE A 266 -6.70 -37.54 -8.20
N GLN A 267 -5.99 -37.04 -9.22
CA GLN A 267 -5.01 -35.95 -9.09
C GLN A 267 -5.38 -34.72 -9.95
N LEU A 268 -6.17 -34.91 -11.02
CA LEU A 268 -6.53 -33.85 -11.96
C LEU A 268 -8.04 -33.63 -12.00
N LEU A 269 -8.42 -32.37 -12.17
CA LEU A 269 -9.79 -31.91 -12.40
C LEU A 269 -9.86 -31.13 -13.72
N GLY A 270 -10.82 -31.49 -14.56
CA GLY A 270 -11.34 -30.65 -15.64
C GLY A 270 -12.74 -30.16 -15.28
N PRO A 271 -12.89 -28.91 -14.82
CA PRO A 271 -14.19 -28.32 -14.64
C PRO A 271 -14.71 -27.77 -15.98
N GLY A 272 -15.93 -28.10 -16.36
CA GLY A 272 -16.59 -27.58 -17.55
C GLY A 272 -17.85 -26.80 -17.19
N VAL A 273 -18.07 -25.68 -17.87
CA VAL A 273 -19.30 -24.89 -17.75
C VAL A 273 -19.69 -24.31 -19.10
N VAL A 274 -20.98 -24.41 -19.43
CA VAL A 274 -21.58 -23.78 -20.61
C VAL A 274 -22.92 -23.17 -20.22
N GLU A 275 -23.15 -21.92 -20.61
CA GLU A 275 -24.44 -21.25 -20.47
C GLU A 275 -25.27 -21.39 -21.75
N ASN A 276 -26.51 -21.85 -21.63
CA ASN A 276 -27.45 -21.93 -22.73
C ASN A 276 -28.84 -21.44 -22.29
N ASN A 277 -29.29 -20.31 -22.85
CA ASN A 277 -30.60 -19.69 -22.60
C ASN A 277 -30.90 -19.40 -21.12
N GLY A 278 -29.94 -18.85 -20.40
CA GLY A 278 -29.99 -18.54 -18.97
C GLY A 278 -29.78 -19.75 -18.05
N THR A 279 -29.43 -20.91 -18.60
CA THR A 279 -29.25 -22.16 -17.85
C THR A 279 -27.82 -22.63 -17.97
N TYR A 280 -27.14 -22.80 -16.84
CA TYR A 280 -25.79 -23.38 -16.82
C TYR A 280 -25.83 -24.91 -16.85
N TYR A 281 -24.91 -25.48 -17.61
CA TYR A 281 -24.58 -26.90 -17.66
C TYR A 281 -23.15 -27.07 -17.15
N TRP A 282 -22.98 -27.95 -16.18
CA TRP A 282 -21.76 -28.14 -15.43
C TRP A 282 -21.26 -29.57 -15.58
N THR A 283 -19.94 -29.72 -15.70
CA THR A 283 -19.26 -31.01 -15.70
C THR A 283 -18.02 -30.97 -14.82
N GLN A 284 -17.71 -32.09 -14.18
CA GLN A 284 -16.38 -32.37 -13.63
C GLN A 284 -15.87 -33.64 -14.29
N LEU A 285 -14.72 -33.56 -14.96
CA LEU A 285 -13.96 -34.71 -15.37
C LEU A 285 -12.79 -34.89 -14.42
N PHE A 286 -12.67 -36.07 -13.84
CA PHE A 286 -11.58 -36.44 -12.96
C PHE A 286 -10.68 -37.44 -13.66
N THR A 287 -9.36 -37.28 -13.50
CA THR A 287 -8.41 -38.31 -13.91
C THR A 287 -7.36 -38.53 -12.84
N GLY A 288 -6.84 -39.76 -12.79
CA GLY A 288 -5.80 -40.12 -11.85
C GLY A 288 -4.97 -41.34 -12.25
N GLY A 289 -4.10 -41.74 -11.32
CA GLY A 289 -3.06 -42.75 -11.57
C GLY A 289 -1.75 -42.14 -12.07
N TYR A 290 -1.51 -40.86 -11.77
CA TYR A 290 -0.28 -40.17 -12.13
C TYR A 290 0.70 -40.12 -10.95
N THR A 291 2.00 -40.17 -11.26
CA THR A 291 3.05 -39.98 -10.26
C THR A 291 3.66 -38.60 -10.46
N MET A 292 3.54 -37.72 -9.46
CA MET A 292 4.19 -36.42 -9.50
C MET A 292 5.71 -36.57 -9.43
N THR A 293 6.41 -35.84 -10.29
CA THR A 293 7.87 -35.87 -10.42
C THR A 293 8.53 -34.55 -10.04
N GLN A 294 7.80 -33.44 -10.15
CA GLN A 294 8.30 -32.10 -9.88
C GLN A 294 7.16 -31.20 -9.40
N MET A 295 7.50 -30.25 -8.54
CA MET A 295 6.61 -29.23 -8.02
C MET A 295 7.40 -27.92 -7.91
N ASP A 296 6.87 -26.85 -8.48
CA ASP A 296 7.46 -25.52 -8.47
C ASP A 296 6.44 -24.48 -7.97
N LEU A 297 6.93 -23.39 -7.37
CA LEU A 297 6.12 -22.25 -6.95
C LEU A 297 6.24 -21.08 -7.92
N TYR A 298 5.11 -20.47 -8.23
CA TYR A 298 4.99 -19.27 -9.05
C TYR A 298 4.24 -18.18 -8.29
N GLY A 299 4.57 -16.92 -8.58
CA GLY A 299 4.03 -15.77 -7.84
C GLY A 299 4.71 -15.52 -6.49
N VAL A 300 5.93 -16.04 -6.29
CA VAL A 300 6.74 -15.80 -5.09
C VAL A 300 7.10 -14.32 -4.98
N GLN A 301 6.99 -13.76 -3.78
CA GLN A 301 7.32 -12.38 -3.45
C GLN A 301 8.63 -12.32 -2.66
N ASP A 302 9.32 -11.17 -2.68
CA ASP A 302 10.56 -10.96 -1.91
C ASP A 302 10.32 -11.09 -0.40
N TYR A 303 9.14 -10.69 0.06
CA TYR A 303 8.67 -10.86 1.43
C TYR A 303 7.14 -10.89 1.47
N TYR A 304 6.59 -11.34 2.60
CA TYR A 304 5.18 -11.35 2.91
C TYR A 304 4.90 -10.50 4.14
N GLU A 305 3.83 -9.71 4.14
CA GLU A 305 3.48 -8.86 5.29
C GLU A 305 3.02 -9.68 6.48
N VAL A 306 3.37 -9.23 7.69
CA VAL A 306 2.88 -9.83 8.94
C VAL A 306 1.35 -9.95 8.92
N GLY A 307 0.85 -11.13 9.29
CA GLY A 307 -0.57 -11.46 9.33
C GLY A 307 -1.16 -11.94 7.99
N THR A 308 -0.38 -11.94 6.91
CA THR A 308 -0.86 -12.38 5.58
C THR A 308 -0.94 -13.89 5.51
N SER A 309 -2.06 -14.44 5.05
CA SER A 309 -2.10 -15.86 4.69
C SER A 309 -1.52 -16.11 3.29
N LEU A 310 -0.75 -17.18 3.11
CA LEU A 310 -0.13 -17.51 1.82
C LEU A 310 -1.16 -17.91 0.76
N GLN A 311 -2.32 -18.44 1.15
CA GLN A 311 -3.42 -18.66 0.20
C GLN A 311 -3.95 -17.35 -0.42
N ASP A 312 -3.81 -16.21 0.27
CA ASP A 312 -4.36 -14.91 -0.17
C ASP A 312 -3.41 -14.14 -1.10
N THR A 313 -2.21 -14.67 -1.34
CA THR A 313 -1.17 -13.99 -2.11
C THR A 313 -1.24 -14.31 -3.61
N GLY A 314 -2.10 -15.26 -4.00
CA GLY A 314 -2.20 -15.75 -5.38
C GLY A 314 -1.05 -16.67 -5.79
N LEU A 315 -0.36 -17.28 -4.82
CA LEU A 315 0.67 -18.27 -5.09
C LEU A 315 0.09 -19.47 -5.84
N LEU A 316 0.87 -19.93 -6.82
CA LEU A 316 0.49 -21.02 -7.70
C LEU A 316 1.52 -22.15 -7.61
N LEU A 317 1.03 -23.38 -7.50
CA LEU A 317 1.83 -24.57 -7.73
C LEU A 317 1.74 -25.00 -9.18
N VAL A 318 2.90 -25.25 -9.77
CA VAL A 318 3.06 -25.95 -11.04
C VAL A 318 3.55 -27.34 -10.74
N VAL A 319 2.74 -28.34 -11.09
CA VAL A 319 3.03 -29.74 -10.82
C VAL A 319 3.24 -30.50 -12.11
N THR A 320 4.31 -31.28 -12.18
CA THR A 320 4.63 -32.09 -13.35
C THR A 320 4.62 -33.57 -12.98
N TYR A 321 3.92 -34.36 -13.80
CA TYR A 321 3.78 -35.80 -13.62
C TYR A 321 4.69 -36.58 -14.56
N SER A 322 4.94 -37.85 -14.23
CA SER A 322 5.86 -38.74 -14.95
C SER A 322 5.52 -38.98 -16.42
N ASN A 323 4.28 -38.71 -16.84
CA ASN A 323 3.81 -38.80 -18.23
C ASN A 323 3.97 -37.49 -19.01
N GLY A 324 4.55 -36.46 -18.39
CA GLY A 324 4.74 -35.14 -18.99
C GLY A 324 3.55 -34.19 -18.88
N ILE A 325 2.49 -34.57 -18.14
CA ILE A 325 1.42 -33.61 -17.80
C ILE A 325 2.00 -32.54 -16.88
N GLU A 326 1.75 -31.28 -17.22
CA GLU A 326 1.95 -30.13 -16.35
C GLU A 326 0.58 -29.57 -15.97
N ALA A 327 0.33 -29.39 -14.68
CA ALA A 327 -0.94 -28.97 -14.12
C ALA A 327 -0.74 -27.90 -13.04
N TYR A 328 -1.82 -27.19 -12.71
CA TYR A 328 -1.75 -25.97 -11.93
C TYR A 328 -2.80 -25.95 -10.83
N LEU A 329 -2.43 -25.49 -9.64
CA LEU A 329 -3.36 -25.30 -8.54
C LEU A 329 -2.90 -24.18 -7.61
N PRO A 330 -3.84 -23.36 -7.08
CA PRO A 330 -3.51 -22.38 -6.05
C PRO A 330 -2.98 -23.04 -4.79
N VAL A 331 -2.03 -22.39 -4.12
CA VAL A 331 -1.59 -22.79 -2.79
C VAL A 331 -2.75 -22.58 -1.80
N LEU A 332 -3.06 -23.61 -1.02
CA LEU A 332 -3.99 -23.53 0.10
C LEU A 332 -3.22 -23.63 1.42
N ASP A 333 -3.75 -23.05 2.50
CA ASP A 333 -3.10 -23.12 3.82
C ASP A 333 -2.89 -24.55 4.31
N SER A 334 -3.78 -25.46 3.94
CA SER A 334 -3.66 -26.91 4.24
C SER A 334 -2.45 -27.58 3.59
N MET A 335 -1.88 -26.99 2.54
CA MET A 335 -0.66 -27.49 1.87
C MET A 335 0.60 -27.04 2.59
N ILE A 336 0.53 -26.01 3.44
CA ILE A 336 1.69 -25.37 4.04
C ILE A 336 1.86 -25.81 5.50
N SER A 337 3.10 -26.11 5.87
CA SER A 337 3.48 -26.35 7.27
C SER A 337 4.75 -25.58 7.64
N GLY A 338 4.89 -25.22 8.91
CA GLY A 338 6.03 -24.44 9.41
C GLY A 338 5.94 -22.93 9.18
N TYR A 339 4.90 -22.44 8.49
CA TYR A 339 4.66 -21.00 8.31
C TYR A 339 3.96 -20.39 9.52
N ASN A 340 4.46 -19.24 9.99
CA ASN A 340 3.77 -18.40 10.97
C ASN A 340 3.70 -16.95 10.47
N PRO A 341 2.53 -16.46 10.04
CA PRO A 341 2.42 -15.12 9.48
C PRO A 341 2.66 -14.01 10.52
N ASN A 342 2.64 -14.33 11.81
CA ASN A 342 2.78 -13.33 12.88
C ASN A 342 4.22 -13.20 13.40
N VAL A 343 5.17 -13.92 12.82
CA VAL A 343 6.58 -13.92 13.23
C VAL A 343 7.43 -13.36 12.09
N GLU A 344 8.06 -12.21 12.30
CA GLU A 344 8.97 -11.62 11.32
C GLU A 344 10.25 -12.45 11.13
N GLY A 345 10.86 -12.27 9.96
CA GLY A 345 12.14 -12.87 9.60
C GLY A 345 12.01 -13.98 8.57
N GLU A 346 13.14 -14.58 8.25
CA GLU A 346 13.23 -15.70 7.34
C GLU A 346 12.60 -16.96 7.97
N GLN A 347 11.78 -17.66 7.21
CA GLN A 347 11.13 -18.90 7.60
C GLN A 347 11.30 -19.94 6.50
N THR A 348 11.71 -21.15 6.87
CA THR A 348 11.64 -22.32 5.99
C THR A 348 10.31 -23.03 6.24
N VAL A 349 9.49 -23.09 5.21
CA VAL A 349 8.17 -23.73 5.23
C VAL A 349 8.19 -24.97 4.34
N GLN A 350 7.32 -25.93 4.63
CA GLN A 350 7.15 -27.09 3.76
C GLN A 350 5.85 -26.99 2.99
N VAL A 351 5.93 -27.20 1.69
CA VAL A 351 4.79 -27.23 0.78
C VAL A 351 4.53 -28.68 0.41
N ASN A 352 3.34 -29.16 0.75
CA ASN A 352 2.89 -30.53 0.55
C ASN A 352 1.76 -30.56 -0.49
N CYS A 353 1.90 -31.42 -1.49
CA CYS A 353 0.88 -31.62 -2.51
C CYS A 353 0.98 -33.04 -3.05
N GLN A 354 -0.12 -33.81 -3.00
CA GLN A 354 -0.24 -35.13 -3.62
C GLN A 354 0.89 -36.10 -3.26
N GLY A 355 1.31 -36.09 -1.99
CA GLY A 355 2.38 -36.94 -1.47
C GLY A 355 3.81 -36.49 -1.82
N TYR A 356 3.97 -35.37 -2.51
CA TYR A 356 5.27 -34.71 -2.68
C TYR A 356 5.40 -33.58 -1.65
N CYS A 357 6.63 -33.36 -1.19
CA CYS A 357 6.96 -32.32 -0.23
C CYS A 357 8.22 -31.59 -0.71
N MET A 358 8.22 -30.27 -0.62
CA MET A 358 9.41 -29.46 -0.82
C MET A 358 9.55 -28.41 0.28
N ASP A 359 10.79 -28.07 0.61
CA ASP A 359 11.09 -26.94 1.49
C ASP A 359 11.19 -25.66 0.65
N TRP A 360 10.61 -24.58 1.16
CA TRP A 360 10.67 -23.25 0.56
C TRP A 360 11.01 -22.22 1.64
N THR A 361 11.99 -21.37 1.39
CA THR A 361 12.37 -20.27 2.29
C THR A 361 11.73 -18.97 1.83
N LEU A 362 11.06 -18.27 2.75
CA LEU A 362 10.43 -16.97 2.55
C LEU A 362 10.77 -16.01 3.68
N THR A 363 10.52 -14.72 3.50
CA THR A 363 10.68 -13.71 4.55
C THR A 363 9.33 -13.10 4.94
N VAL A 364 9.05 -13.01 6.24
CA VAL A 364 7.92 -12.24 6.77
C VAL A 364 8.43 -10.89 7.28
N ARG A 365 7.78 -9.79 6.89
CA ARG A 365 8.17 -8.42 7.25
C ARG A 365 6.98 -7.65 7.82
N ASP A 366 7.23 -6.79 8.79
CA ASP A 366 6.28 -5.78 9.24
C ASP A 366 6.67 -4.42 8.68
N SER A 367 6.09 -4.04 7.53
CA SER A 367 6.46 -2.78 6.87
C SER A 367 6.11 -1.56 7.72
N VAL A 368 4.96 -1.55 8.40
CA VAL A 368 4.58 -0.45 9.29
C VAL A 368 5.60 -0.30 10.43
N LYS A 369 6.08 -1.39 11.01
CA LYS A 369 7.15 -1.38 12.02
C LYS A 369 8.49 -0.90 11.47
N ALA A 370 8.82 -1.27 10.24
CA ALA A 370 10.02 -0.76 9.56
C ALA A 370 9.95 0.77 9.36
N PHE A 371 8.78 1.31 8.97
CA PHE A 371 8.58 2.76 8.89
C PHE A 371 8.73 3.47 10.23
N VAL A 372 8.15 2.91 11.30
CA VAL A 372 8.32 3.49 12.65
C VAL A 372 9.79 3.46 13.06
N SER A 373 10.50 2.36 12.79
CA SER A 373 11.93 2.24 13.06
C SER A 373 12.73 3.31 12.34
N ARG A 374 12.41 3.60 11.07
CA ARG A 374 12.97 4.72 10.30
C ARG A 374 12.75 6.08 10.99
N LEU A 375 11.57 6.35 11.54
CA LEU A 375 11.34 7.60 12.28
C LEU A 375 12.26 7.71 13.51
N TYR A 376 12.47 6.62 14.25
CA TYR A 376 13.40 6.63 15.38
C TYR A 376 14.86 6.82 14.93
N THR A 377 15.30 6.11 13.89
CA THR A 377 16.69 6.17 13.43
C THR A 377 17.02 7.51 12.79
N GLU A 378 16.20 7.97 11.84
CA GLU A 378 16.48 9.18 11.07
C GLU A 378 16.18 10.45 11.91
N ILE A 379 15.01 10.52 12.55
CA ILE A 379 14.61 11.73 13.29
C ILE A 379 15.29 11.77 14.66
N LEU A 380 15.34 10.67 15.42
CA LEU A 380 15.88 10.70 16.78
C LEU A 380 17.34 10.25 16.89
N GLY A 381 17.91 9.64 15.84
CA GLY A 381 19.31 9.20 15.83
C GLY A 381 19.56 7.97 16.70
N ARG A 382 18.53 7.16 16.97
CA ARG A 382 18.65 5.95 17.80
C ARG A 382 17.68 4.86 17.38
N ASN A 383 17.95 3.63 17.84
CA ASN A 383 16.99 2.55 17.70
C ASN A 383 15.77 2.77 18.62
N PRO A 384 14.58 2.31 18.20
CA PRO A 384 13.41 2.34 19.05
C PRO A 384 13.54 1.36 20.22
N ASP A 385 12.92 1.70 21.35
CA ASP A 385 12.64 0.71 22.40
C ASP A 385 11.42 -0.13 22.00
N ALA A 386 11.32 -1.36 22.54
CA ALA A 386 10.27 -2.30 22.13
C ALA A 386 8.84 -1.78 22.39
N SER A 387 8.64 -1.02 23.48
CA SER A 387 7.31 -0.49 23.84
C SER A 387 6.91 0.65 22.91
N GLY A 388 7.81 1.60 22.69
CA GLY A 388 7.62 2.71 21.75
C GLY A 388 7.38 2.23 20.33
N LEU A 389 8.19 1.27 19.85
CA LEU A 389 8.02 0.67 18.53
C LEU A 389 6.61 0.09 18.37
N THR A 390 6.21 -0.77 19.29
CA THR A 390 4.90 -1.43 19.25
C THR A 390 3.76 -0.42 19.30
N ALA A 391 3.84 0.58 20.17
CA ALA A 391 2.80 1.59 20.32
C ALA A 391 2.59 2.39 19.01
N TRP A 392 3.67 2.91 18.42
CA TRP A 392 3.59 3.69 17.19
C TRP A 392 3.22 2.85 15.97
N THR A 393 3.68 1.59 15.90
CA THR A 393 3.26 0.66 14.84
C THR A 393 1.75 0.45 14.88
N ASN A 394 1.17 0.25 16.06
CA ASN A 394 -0.27 0.07 16.21
C ASN A 394 -1.07 1.33 15.86
N VAL A 395 -0.54 2.53 16.17
CA VAL A 395 -1.18 3.80 15.80
C VAL A 395 -1.34 3.91 14.28
N LEU A 396 -0.28 3.61 13.52
CA LEU A 396 -0.31 3.67 12.06
C LEU A 396 -1.11 2.53 11.45
N ARG A 397 -0.90 1.29 11.93
CA ARG A 397 -1.61 0.10 11.41
C ARG A 397 -3.12 0.21 11.57
N ASN A 398 -3.58 0.72 12.71
CA ASN A 398 -5.01 0.86 12.98
C ASN A 398 -5.60 2.14 12.35
N GLY A 399 -4.80 2.93 11.63
CA GLY A 399 -5.23 4.21 11.06
C GLY A 399 -5.69 5.23 12.11
N THR A 400 -5.25 5.07 13.36
CA THR A 400 -5.57 6.03 14.45
C THR A 400 -4.93 7.39 14.17
N GLU A 401 -3.77 7.38 13.51
CA GLU A 401 -3.12 8.59 13.01
C GLU A 401 -2.36 8.29 11.71
N GLN A 402 -1.99 9.34 10.97
CA GLN A 402 -1.37 9.24 9.65
C GLN A 402 0.15 9.51 9.70
N GLY A 403 0.88 9.03 8.70
CA GLY A 403 2.36 9.07 8.66
C GLY A 403 2.97 10.45 8.91
N ALA A 404 2.48 11.47 8.23
CA ALA A 404 2.91 12.86 8.39
C ALA A 404 2.67 13.39 9.81
N LYS A 405 1.53 13.06 10.43
CA LYS A 405 1.20 13.54 11.77
C LYS A 405 2.01 12.82 12.85
N VAL A 406 2.23 11.52 12.70
CA VAL A 406 3.15 10.76 13.56
C VAL A 406 4.56 11.33 13.45
N ALA A 407 5.08 11.51 12.24
CA ALA A 407 6.42 12.06 12.04
C ALA A 407 6.56 13.51 12.56
N GLN A 408 5.52 14.33 12.43
CA GLN A 408 5.46 15.64 13.07
C GLN A 408 5.60 15.52 14.60
N GLY A 409 4.93 14.55 15.23
CA GLY A 409 5.06 14.27 16.65
C GLY A 409 6.49 13.95 17.09
N PHE A 410 7.25 13.22 16.26
CA PHE A 410 8.67 12.94 16.51
C PHE A 410 9.51 14.22 16.44
N ILE A 411 9.30 15.07 15.43
CA ILE A 411 10.00 16.36 15.27
C ILE A 411 9.62 17.35 16.40
N ASP A 412 8.36 17.36 16.81
CA ASP A 412 7.87 18.25 17.88
C ASP A 412 8.25 17.76 19.28
N SER A 413 8.76 16.53 19.40
CA SER A 413 9.13 15.93 20.68
C SER A 413 10.22 16.73 21.40
N THR A 414 10.18 16.69 22.73
CA THR A 414 11.25 17.25 23.56
C THR A 414 12.60 16.60 23.27
N GLU A 415 12.60 15.32 22.89
CA GLU A 415 13.80 14.58 22.53
C GLU A 415 14.47 15.15 21.28
N PHE A 416 13.73 15.33 20.19
CA PHE A 416 14.25 15.94 18.97
C PHE A 416 14.74 17.37 19.21
N LYS A 417 13.96 18.20 19.92
CA LYS A 417 14.32 19.59 20.23
C LYS A 417 15.61 19.72 21.05
N LYS A 418 15.92 18.75 21.91
CA LYS A 418 17.18 18.72 22.68
C LYS A 418 18.42 18.51 21.81
N ARG A 419 18.28 18.00 20.58
CA ARG A 419 19.41 17.83 19.66
C ARG A 419 19.99 19.16 19.18
N GLN A 420 19.24 20.27 19.27
CA GLN A 420 19.69 21.62 18.89
C GLN A 420 20.33 21.69 17.50
N LEU A 421 19.74 20.98 16.54
CA LEU A 421 20.26 20.87 15.19
C LEU A 421 20.33 22.24 14.51
N SER A 422 21.37 22.46 13.73
CA SER A 422 21.43 23.51 12.70
C SER A 422 20.35 23.31 11.64
N ASP A 423 20.10 24.34 10.84
CA ASP A 423 19.12 24.25 9.75
C ASP A 423 19.53 23.23 8.69
N ASP A 424 20.83 23.15 8.38
CA ASP A 424 21.39 22.17 7.45
C ASP A 424 21.15 20.74 7.96
N GLU A 425 21.47 20.45 9.22
CA GLU A 425 21.23 19.13 9.82
C GLU A 425 19.73 18.78 9.87
N TYR A 426 18.89 19.76 10.20
CA TYR A 426 17.44 19.57 10.21
C TYR A 426 16.91 19.19 8.83
N ILE A 427 17.30 19.93 7.79
CA ILE A 427 16.87 19.66 6.41
C ILE A 427 17.40 18.30 5.94
N THR A 428 18.65 17.96 6.24
CA THR A 428 19.23 16.65 5.89
C THR A 428 18.43 15.50 6.49
N ILE A 429 18.04 15.59 7.77
CA ILE A 429 17.15 14.58 8.39
C ILE A 429 15.82 14.47 7.64
N LEU A 430 15.27 15.57 7.13
CA LEU A 430 14.04 15.52 6.34
C LEU A 430 14.25 14.81 5.00
N TYR A 431 15.38 15.03 4.33
CA TYR A 431 15.74 14.30 3.11
C TYR A 431 15.84 12.79 3.36
N HIS A 432 16.58 12.39 4.39
CA HIS A 432 16.70 10.98 4.75
C HIS A 432 15.36 10.37 5.15
N THR A 433 14.58 11.06 5.98
CA THR A 433 13.32 10.52 6.50
C THR A 433 12.22 10.45 5.45
N PHE A 434 12.05 11.50 4.64
CA PHE A 434 10.87 11.67 3.78
C PHE A 434 11.12 11.39 2.31
N LEU A 435 12.39 11.31 1.86
CA LEU A 435 12.77 11.12 0.45
C LEU A 435 13.77 9.97 0.23
N ASP A 436 14.26 9.36 1.30
CA ASP A 436 15.19 8.21 1.26
C ASP A 436 16.50 8.46 0.49
N ARG A 437 17.02 9.70 0.58
CA ARG A 437 18.23 10.11 -0.15
C ARG A 437 18.95 11.26 0.53
N GLU A 438 20.20 11.48 0.14
CA GLU A 438 20.95 12.69 0.50
C GLU A 438 20.37 13.94 -0.20
N PRO A 439 20.43 15.12 0.44
CA PRO A 439 20.17 16.37 -0.26
C PRO A 439 21.24 16.64 -1.32
N ASP A 440 20.80 17.08 -2.50
CA ASP A 440 21.70 17.76 -3.42
C ASP A 440 21.92 19.22 -2.98
N SER A 441 23.01 19.84 -3.42
CA SER A 441 23.38 21.19 -3.01
C SER A 441 22.34 22.26 -3.40
N SER A 442 21.60 22.04 -4.50
CA SER A 442 20.57 23.00 -4.93
C SER A 442 19.34 22.90 -4.05
N GLY A 443 18.87 21.67 -3.78
CA GLY A 443 17.73 21.39 -2.91
C GLY A 443 17.95 21.88 -1.49
N LEU A 444 19.13 21.59 -0.91
CA LEU A 444 19.49 22.08 0.43
C LEU A 444 19.45 23.61 0.50
N ASN A 445 20.10 24.29 -0.45
CA ASN A 445 20.14 25.75 -0.49
C ASN A 445 18.75 26.37 -0.70
N ALA A 446 17.88 25.73 -1.48
CA ALA A 446 16.51 26.19 -1.68
C ALA A 446 15.72 26.15 -0.36
N TRP A 447 15.79 25.06 0.40
CA TRP A 447 15.12 24.96 1.71
C TRP A 447 15.71 25.88 2.77
N LYS A 448 17.03 26.10 2.75
CA LYS A 448 17.67 27.12 3.59
C LYS A 448 17.17 28.51 3.27
N ALA A 449 17.03 28.86 1.98
CA ALA A 449 16.46 30.14 1.57
C ALA A 449 15.01 30.33 2.07
N VAL A 450 14.23 29.24 2.19
CA VAL A 450 12.89 29.29 2.81
C VAL A 450 12.99 29.68 4.30
N LEU A 451 13.88 29.06 5.06
CA LEU A 451 14.11 29.42 6.48
C LEU A 451 14.66 30.85 6.62
N GLU A 452 15.60 31.23 5.76
CA GLU A 452 16.14 32.59 5.69
C GLU A 452 15.08 33.61 5.27
N SER A 453 13.99 33.21 4.61
CA SER A 453 12.85 34.10 4.33
C SER A 453 11.97 34.35 5.57
N GLY A 454 12.26 33.65 6.67
CA GLY A 454 11.60 33.75 7.97
C GLY A 454 10.44 32.78 8.16
N LEU A 455 10.21 31.84 7.23
CA LEU A 455 9.26 30.74 7.44
C LEU A 455 9.80 29.72 8.44
N SER A 456 8.90 28.97 9.09
CA SER A 456 9.31 28.07 10.16
C SER A 456 9.88 26.74 9.63
N ARG A 457 10.60 26.03 10.51
CA ARG A 457 10.98 24.63 10.27
C ARG A 457 9.78 23.71 10.03
N LEU A 458 8.61 24.04 10.59
CA LEU A 458 7.38 23.29 10.35
C LEU A 458 6.84 23.53 8.93
N HIS A 459 7.01 24.73 8.38
CA HIS A 459 6.70 25.00 6.98
C HIS A 459 7.59 24.17 6.04
N VAL A 460 8.90 24.12 6.32
CA VAL A 460 9.83 23.25 5.57
C VAL A 460 9.41 21.79 5.70
N PHE A 461 9.15 21.31 6.92
CA PHE A 461 8.65 19.94 7.15
C PHE A 461 7.43 19.61 6.30
N LYS A 462 6.44 20.50 6.23
CA LYS A 462 5.24 20.28 5.40
C LYS A 462 5.61 20.04 3.94
N GLY A 463 6.59 20.77 3.40
CA GLY A 463 7.07 20.57 2.03
C GLY A 463 7.54 19.14 1.76
N PHE A 464 8.23 18.52 2.73
CA PHE A 464 8.68 17.12 2.63
C PHE A 464 7.54 16.14 2.92
N ALA A 465 6.82 16.34 4.02
CA ALA A 465 5.74 15.48 4.48
C ALA A 465 4.52 15.47 3.56
N GLU A 466 4.43 16.41 2.61
CA GLU A 466 3.39 16.46 1.59
C GLU A 466 3.90 16.31 0.16
N SER A 467 5.17 15.94 0.00
CA SER A 467 5.77 15.63 -1.29
C SER A 467 5.19 14.35 -1.93
N VAL A 468 5.35 14.23 -3.25
CA VAL A 468 5.03 13.00 -4.00
C VAL A 468 5.95 11.86 -3.55
N GLU A 469 7.26 12.11 -3.42
CA GLU A 469 8.25 11.14 -2.94
C GLU A 469 7.85 10.55 -1.57
N PHE A 470 7.41 11.37 -0.61
CA PHE A 470 6.96 10.84 0.68
C PHE A 470 5.63 10.08 0.59
N THR A 471 4.78 10.43 -0.38
CA THR A 471 3.55 9.68 -0.66
C THR A 471 3.91 8.26 -1.12
N GLU A 472 4.85 8.13 -2.05
CA GLU A 472 5.36 6.85 -2.56
C GLU A 472 6.02 6.02 -1.43
N ILE A 473 6.79 6.66 -0.56
CA ILE A 473 7.36 5.99 0.63
C ILE A 473 6.25 5.46 1.53
N CYS A 474 5.26 6.28 1.87
CA CYS A 474 4.14 5.85 2.71
C CYS A 474 3.37 4.67 2.10
N GLU A 475 3.09 4.73 0.79
CA GLU A 475 2.45 3.64 0.05
C GLU A 475 3.28 2.35 0.10
N SER A 476 4.60 2.45 -0.06
CA SER A 476 5.50 1.29 0.02
C SER A 476 5.51 0.61 1.40
N TYR A 477 5.11 1.34 2.46
CA TYR A 477 4.98 0.83 3.81
C TYR A 477 3.54 0.48 4.20
N GLY A 478 2.58 0.60 3.27
CA GLY A 478 1.16 0.34 3.52
C GLY A 478 0.51 1.33 4.49
N ILE A 479 1.05 2.55 4.62
CA ILE A 479 0.53 3.57 5.54
C ILE A 479 -0.12 4.74 4.79
N ILE A 480 -1.14 5.34 5.41
CA ILE A 480 -1.74 6.57 4.89
C ILE A 480 -0.83 7.74 5.24
N ARG A 481 -0.30 8.42 4.23
CA ARG A 481 0.61 9.56 4.39
C ARG A 481 0.02 10.68 5.25
N GLY A 482 -1.18 11.15 4.92
CA GLY A 482 -1.79 12.29 5.57
C GLY A 482 -1.16 13.64 5.27
N ASN A 483 -1.36 14.61 6.17
CA ASN A 483 -0.96 16.01 5.96
C ASN A 483 -0.41 16.64 7.24
N ALA A 484 0.46 17.64 7.07
CA ALA A 484 0.93 18.49 8.14
C ALA A 484 0.06 19.76 8.24
N VAL A 485 -0.38 20.07 9.47
CA VAL A 485 -1.19 21.26 9.72
C VAL A 485 -0.29 22.39 10.19
N LEU A 486 -0.24 23.47 9.42
CA LEU A 486 0.36 24.73 9.84
C LEU A 486 -0.68 25.51 10.62
N THR A 487 -0.34 25.96 11.82
CA THR A 487 -1.23 26.80 12.65
C THR A 487 -0.65 28.18 12.94
N ALA A 488 0.66 28.34 12.80
CA ALA A 488 1.32 29.62 13.02
C ALA A 488 0.95 30.59 11.89
N PRO A 489 0.53 31.85 12.19
CA PRO A 489 0.23 32.86 11.18
C PRO A 489 1.34 33.07 10.15
N MET A 490 2.61 33.03 10.58
CA MET A 490 3.77 33.15 9.69
C MET A 490 3.84 32.05 8.61
N ASP A 491 3.24 30.89 8.86
CA ASP A 491 3.32 29.75 7.95
C ASP A 491 2.10 29.65 7.01
N GLN A 492 1.07 30.48 7.22
CA GLN A 492 -0.17 30.45 6.43
C GLN A 492 -0.04 31.14 5.07
N ASN A 493 0.89 32.10 4.95
CA ASN A 493 1.14 32.83 3.71
C ASN A 493 2.59 33.29 3.67
N GLU A 494 3.37 32.64 2.79
CA GLU A 494 4.79 32.93 2.58
C GLU A 494 5.06 34.38 2.16
N GLY A 495 4.20 34.97 1.32
CA GLY A 495 4.35 36.34 0.85
C GLY A 495 4.19 37.37 1.98
N VAL A 496 3.20 37.17 2.85
CA VAL A 496 3.01 38.00 4.05
C VAL A 496 4.25 37.93 4.95
N THR A 497 4.76 36.72 5.20
CA THR A 497 5.95 36.51 6.04
C THR A 497 7.18 37.17 5.45
N LYS A 498 7.46 36.95 4.15
CA LYS A 498 8.56 37.61 3.44
C LYS A 498 8.47 39.13 3.55
N PHE A 499 7.28 39.69 3.37
CA PHE A 499 7.07 41.13 3.49
C PHE A 499 7.35 41.66 4.90
N VAL A 500 6.84 41.00 5.93
CA VAL A 500 7.06 41.40 7.33
C VAL A 500 8.54 41.27 7.71
N VAL A 501 9.18 40.15 7.37
CA VAL A 501 10.62 39.92 7.61
C VAL A 501 11.47 40.97 6.90
N ARG A 502 11.11 41.34 5.66
CA ARG A 502 11.76 42.42 4.93
C ARG A 502 11.64 43.76 5.67
N CYS A 503 10.48 44.05 6.27
CA CYS A 503 10.30 45.25 7.10
C CYS A 503 11.21 45.20 8.35
N TYR A 504 11.28 44.07 9.07
CA TYR A 504 12.20 43.93 10.21
C TYR A 504 13.66 44.17 9.81
N ARG A 505 14.14 43.50 8.75
CA ARG A 505 15.54 43.60 8.32
C ARG A 505 15.92 44.99 7.82
N LEU A 506 15.11 45.55 6.93
CA LEU A 506 15.45 46.81 6.28
C LEU A 506 15.16 48.01 7.17
N CYS A 507 14.01 48.00 7.85
CA CYS A 507 13.66 49.09 8.74
C CYS A 507 14.43 48.98 10.05
N LEU A 508 14.32 47.87 10.76
CA LEU A 508 14.86 47.77 12.13
C LEU A 508 16.31 47.31 12.18
N GLY A 509 16.81 46.63 11.13
CA GLY A 509 18.20 46.16 11.09
C GLY A 509 18.44 44.91 11.94
N ARG A 510 17.40 44.12 12.18
CA ARG A 510 17.43 42.89 12.97
C ARG A 510 16.45 41.86 12.42
N GLU A 511 16.64 40.61 12.82
CA GLU A 511 15.67 39.55 12.58
C GLU A 511 14.41 39.74 13.44
N ALA A 512 13.29 39.24 12.93
CA ALA A 512 12.05 39.17 13.69
C ALA A 512 12.15 38.02 14.71
N ASP A 513 11.71 38.25 15.94
CA ASP A 513 11.39 37.16 16.86
C ASP A 513 10.07 36.49 16.42
N SER A 514 9.86 35.23 16.84
CA SER A 514 8.70 34.43 16.42
C SER A 514 7.37 35.07 16.82
N ASP A 515 7.31 35.71 17.98
CA ASP A 515 6.07 36.29 18.51
C ASP A 515 5.70 37.55 17.73
N GLY A 516 6.67 38.43 17.49
CA GLY A 516 6.51 39.62 16.67
C GLY A 516 6.11 39.28 15.24
N LEU A 517 6.80 38.32 14.61
CA LEU A 517 6.49 37.90 13.24
C LEU A 517 5.05 37.34 13.13
N ASN A 518 4.67 36.45 14.05
CA ASN A 518 3.31 35.90 14.06
C ASN A 518 2.25 36.96 14.33
N ALA A 519 2.52 37.92 15.22
CA ALA A 519 1.59 39.00 15.51
C ALA A 519 1.30 39.86 14.27
N TRP A 520 2.35 40.29 13.55
CA TRP A 520 2.20 41.07 12.33
C TRP A 520 1.55 40.29 11.19
N CYS A 521 1.97 39.03 10.97
CA CYS A 521 1.34 38.18 9.97
C CYS A 521 -0.14 37.98 10.26
N ASN A 522 -0.51 37.72 11.52
CA ASN A 522 -1.90 37.57 11.93
C ASN A 522 -2.73 38.83 11.66
N GLN A 523 -2.20 40.01 11.97
CA GLN A 523 -2.91 41.26 11.72
C GLN A 523 -3.19 41.48 10.23
N ILE A 524 -2.22 41.16 9.37
CA ILE A 524 -2.38 41.27 7.91
C ILE A 524 -3.38 40.23 7.40
N LEU A 525 -3.22 38.97 7.79
CA LEU A 525 -4.08 37.86 7.34
C LEU A 525 -5.54 38.03 7.76
N THR A 526 -5.78 38.60 8.94
CA THR A 526 -7.14 38.86 9.46
C THR A 526 -7.73 40.18 8.96
N GLY A 527 -6.99 40.98 8.20
CA GLY A 527 -7.42 42.29 7.73
C GLY A 527 -7.55 43.34 8.84
N GLN A 528 -7.02 43.08 10.03
CA GLN A 528 -6.92 44.09 11.10
C GLN A 528 -5.95 45.22 10.72
N ASN A 529 -5.01 44.92 9.84
CA ASN A 529 -3.98 45.83 9.41
C ASN A 529 -3.65 45.56 7.93
N THR A 530 -3.57 46.59 7.11
CA THR A 530 -3.09 46.45 5.73
C THR A 530 -1.57 46.34 5.68
N ALA A 531 -1.00 45.81 4.59
CA ALA A 531 0.45 45.80 4.42
C ALA A 531 1.06 47.22 4.45
N LYS A 532 0.31 48.23 3.95
CA LYS A 532 0.68 49.64 4.06
C LYS A 532 0.76 50.10 5.51
N GLU A 533 -0.26 49.85 6.31
CA GLU A 533 -0.30 50.27 7.72
C GLU A 533 0.73 49.51 8.57
N ALA A 534 0.97 48.23 8.27
CA ALA A 534 2.07 47.47 8.86
C ALA A 534 3.43 48.12 8.54
N ALA A 535 3.75 48.34 7.26
CA ALA A 535 5.00 49.01 6.85
C ALA A 535 5.13 50.42 7.44
N HIS A 536 4.02 51.15 7.58
CA HIS A 536 4.01 52.45 8.24
C HIS A 536 4.47 52.32 9.71
N GLY A 537 3.99 51.30 10.43
CA GLY A 537 4.43 50.97 11.79
C GLY A 537 5.95 50.77 11.89
N PHE A 538 6.58 50.11 10.90
CA PHE A 538 8.02 49.91 10.85
C PHE A 538 8.78 51.19 10.46
N VAL A 539 8.41 51.83 9.36
CA VAL A 539 9.12 53.00 8.77
C VAL A 539 9.03 54.23 9.68
N PHE A 540 7.93 54.41 10.41
CA PHE A 540 7.77 55.55 11.32
C PHE A 540 7.97 55.20 12.79
N SER A 541 8.46 53.99 13.08
CA SER A 541 8.89 53.60 14.43
C SER A 541 10.02 54.50 14.95
N ASP A 542 10.13 54.62 16.26
CA ASP A 542 11.25 55.33 16.89
C ASP A 542 12.59 54.63 16.60
N GLU A 543 12.59 53.31 16.43
CA GLU A 543 13.76 52.51 16.06
C GLU A 543 14.26 52.89 14.66
N PHE A 544 13.38 52.95 13.66
CA PHE A 544 13.76 53.39 12.31
C PHE A 544 14.24 54.84 12.29
N LYS A 545 13.54 55.75 12.98
CA LYS A 545 13.91 57.17 13.07
C LYS A 545 15.31 57.36 13.67
N LYS A 546 15.69 56.56 14.67
CA LYS A 546 17.01 56.60 15.31
C LYS A 546 18.17 56.23 14.38
N LYS A 547 17.91 55.54 13.26
CA LYS A 547 18.93 55.25 12.25
C LYS A 547 19.42 56.52 11.54
N ASN A 548 18.69 57.63 11.65
CA ASN A 548 19.06 58.95 11.12
C ASN A 548 19.52 58.89 9.65
N LEU A 549 18.81 58.10 8.83
CA LEU A 549 19.15 57.86 7.43
C LEU A 549 19.16 59.17 6.63
N SER A 550 20.06 59.26 5.65
CA SER A 550 19.98 60.30 4.64
C SER A 550 18.68 60.16 3.82
N ASP A 551 18.28 61.22 3.12
CA ASP A 551 17.11 61.14 2.24
C ASP A 551 17.29 60.11 1.13
N GLU A 552 18.52 59.93 0.64
CA GLU A 552 18.84 58.91 -0.35
C GLU A 552 18.68 57.51 0.22
N ASP A 553 19.28 57.23 1.38
CA ASP A 553 19.20 55.92 2.03
C ASP A 553 17.77 55.59 2.46
N TYR A 554 16.99 56.60 2.87
CA TYR A 554 15.57 56.46 3.15
C TYR A 554 14.80 55.97 1.91
N ILE A 555 14.98 56.64 0.76
CA ILE A 555 14.30 56.26 -0.49
C ILE A 555 14.74 54.86 -0.95
N ARG A 556 16.04 54.56 -0.91
CA ARG A 556 16.56 53.22 -1.27
C ARG A 556 15.96 52.13 -0.37
N THR A 557 15.80 52.41 0.92
CA THR A 557 15.13 51.50 1.85
C THR A 557 13.67 51.26 1.46
N LEU A 558 12.93 52.30 1.06
CA LEU A 558 11.55 52.17 0.60
C LEU A 558 11.42 51.34 -0.68
N TYR A 559 12.33 51.51 -1.65
CA TYR A 559 12.37 50.66 -2.85
C TYR A 559 12.52 49.18 -2.47
N ARG A 560 13.46 48.87 -1.58
CA ARG A 560 13.65 47.48 -1.14
C ARG A 560 12.45 46.95 -0.37
N VAL A 561 11.89 47.72 0.59
CA VAL A 561 10.72 47.30 1.38
C VAL A 561 9.50 47.03 0.50
N PHE A 562 9.13 47.99 -0.35
CA PHE A 562 7.87 47.94 -1.11
C PHE A 562 8.00 47.21 -2.45
N MET A 563 9.16 47.25 -3.12
CA MET A 563 9.32 46.75 -4.49
C MET A 563 10.24 45.55 -4.61
N ASP A 564 10.83 45.09 -3.50
CA ASP A 564 11.81 44.00 -3.44
C ASP A 564 13.00 44.15 -4.41
N ARG A 565 13.39 45.39 -4.70
CA ARG A 565 14.48 45.70 -5.64
C ARG A 565 15.23 46.96 -5.26
N GLU A 566 16.39 47.14 -5.88
CA GLU A 566 17.14 48.40 -5.80
C GLU A 566 16.44 49.53 -6.56
N ALA A 567 16.68 50.75 -6.08
CA ALA A 567 16.27 51.97 -6.77
C ALA A 567 17.05 52.13 -8.08
N ASP A 568 16.34 52.34 -9.19
CA ASP A 568 16.96 52.79 -10.43
C ASP A 568 17.36 54.28 -10.33
N GLY A 569 18.33 54.69 -11.15
CA GLY A 569 18.91 56.02 -11.06
C GLY A 569 17.90 57.15 -11.31
N ASP A 570 16.94 56.95 -12.22
CA ASP A 570 15.96 57.96 -12.57
C ASP A 570 14.87 58.08 -11.50
N GLY A 571 14.35 56.94 -11.04
CA GLY A 571 13.37 56.85 -9.96
C GLY A 571 13.89 57.45 -8.65
N LEU A 572 15.12 57.10 -8.25
CA LEU A 572 15.76 57.67 -7.06
C LEU A 572 15.88 59.20 -7.16
N ASN A 573 16.38 59.70 -8.29
CA ASN A 573 16.54 61.15 -8.51
C ASN A 573 15.20 61.89 -8.54
N ALA A 574 14.14 61.25 -9.05
CA ALA A 574 12.79 61.80 -9.01
C ALA A 574 12.31 61.98 -7.56
N TRP A 575 12.42 60.95 -6.72
CA TRP A 575 12.01 61.03 -5.31
C TRP A 575 12.88 61.98 -4.47
N LEU A 576 14.18 62.03 -4.72
CA LEU A 576 15.07 63.01 -4.06
C LEU A 576 14.64 64.45 -4.35
N ARG A 577 14.20 64.72 -5.59
CA ARG A 577 13.67 66.04 -5.97
C ARG A 577 12.40 66.39 -5.23
N VAL A 578 11.53 65.41 -4.98
CA VAL A 578 10.30 65.58 -4.19
C VAL A 578 10.64 66.06 -2.77
N LEU A 579 11.63 65.43 -2.11
CA LEU A 579 12.11 65.85 -0.79
C LEU A 579 12.81 67.23 -0.82
N ARG A 580 13.67 67.49 -1.82
CA ARG A 580 14.33 68.80 -2.01
C ARG A 580 13.33 69.94 -2.19
N ASN A 581 12.16 69.66 -2.75
CA ASN A 581 11.06 70.62 -2.92
C ASN A 581 10.22 70.82 -1.64
N GLY A 582 10.65 70.27 -0.50
CA GLY A 582 10.04 70.51 0.81
C GLY A 582 8.93 69.53 1.20
N GLN A 583 8.70 68.46 0.44
CA GLN A 583 7.78 67.41 0.85
C GLN A 583 8.32 66.59 2.02
N ARG A 584 7.41 66.03 2.82
CA ARG A 584 7.77 65.19 3.97
C ARG A 584 8.09 63.77 3.53
N ARG A 585 8.89 63.06 4.32
CA ARG A 585 9.17 61.62 4.12
C ARG A 585 7.91 60.74 4.08
N GLU A 586 6.86 61.15 4.78
CA GLU A 586 5.54 60.50 4.74
C GLU A 586 4.84 60.64 3.38
N HIS A 587 5.03 61.75 2.67
CA HIS A 587 4.51 61.89 1.32
C HIS A 587 5.20 60.91 0.36
N VAL A 588 6.53 60.77 0.49
CA VAL A 588 7.30 59.79 -0.29
C VAL A 588 6.87 58.37 0.06
N PHE A 589 6.75 58.03 1.35
CA PHE A 589 6.26 56.73 1.80
C PHE A 589 4.92 56.35 1.16
N ASN A 590 3.93 57.26 1.22
CA ASN A 590 2.62 57.02 0.59
C ASN A 590 2.75 56.83 -0.93
N GLY A 591 3.67 57.53 -1.59
CA GLY A 591 3.97 57.32 -3.00
C GLY A 591 4.42 55.89 -3.35
N PHE A 592 5.17 55.24 -2.47
CA PHE A 592 5.52 53.82 -2.61
C PHE A 592 4.37 52.91 -2.21
N ALA A 593 3.78 53.15 -1.03
CA ALA A 593 2.75 52.29 -0.45
C ALA A 593 1.40 52.32 -1.19
N ASP A 594 1.13 53.36 -1.98
CA ASP A 594 -0.08 53.48 -2.81
C ASP A 594 0.19 53.22 -4.29
N SER A 595 1.43 52.85 -4.65
CA SER A 595 1.81 52.63 -6.04
C SER A 595 1.11 51.39 -6.64
N ASN A 596 0.98 51.36 -7.96
CA ASN A 596 0.47 50.17 -8.65
C ASN A 596 1.42 48.98 -8.48
N GLU A 597 2.73 49.22 -8.50
CA GLU A 597 3.76 48.19 -8.35
C GLU A 597 3.66 47.48 -6.98
N PHE A 598 3.50 48.23 -5.89
CA PHE A 598 3.32 47.59 -4.58
C PHE A 598 2.00 46.85 -4.47
N ARG A 599 0.93 47.36 -5.11
CA ARG A 599 -0.35 46.66 -5.18
C ARG A 599 -0.25 45.34 -5.93
N GLU A 600 0.53 45.30 -7.00
CA GLU A 600 0.82 44.08 -7.77
C GLU A 600 1.59 43.07 -6.91
N ILE A 601 2.61 43.51 -6.16
CA ILE A 601 3.35 42.64 -5.23
C ILE A 601 2.45 42.12 -4.10
N CYS A 602 1.61 42.98 -3.53
CA CYS A 602 0.63 42.56 -2.52
C CYS A 602 -0.32 41.50 -3.10
N ALA A 603 -0.80 41.69 -4.33
CA ALA A 603 -1.66 40.72 -5.00
C ALA A 603 -0.94 39.39 -5.27
N GLU A 604 0.32 39.43 -5.70
CA GLU A 604 1.18 38.24 -5.87
C GLU A 604 1.34 37.48 -4.54
N TYR A 605 1.48 38.21 -3.44
CA TYR A 605 1.58 37.63 -2.09
C TYR A 605 0.23 37.27 -1.48
N GLY A 606 -0.90 37.45 -2.20
CA GLY A 606 -2.23 37.18 -1.68
C GLY A 606 -2.67 38.09 -0.52
N ILE A 607 -2.05 39.26 -0.39
CA ILE A 607 -2.40 40.31 0.57
C ILE A 607 -3.58 41.10 -0.01
N LYS A 608 -4.66 41.19 0.77
CA LYS A 608 -5.92 41.83 0.35
C LYS A 608 -5.93 43.34 0.54
#